data_AF-A0A3M5LHK5-F1
#
_entry.id   AF-A0A3M5LHK5-F1
#
_cell.length_a   1.000
_cell.length_b   1.000
_cell.length_c   1.000
_cell.angle_alpha   90.00
_cell.angle_beta   90.00
_cell.angle_gamma   90.00
#
_symmetry.space_group_name_H-M   'P 1'
#
loop_
_entity.id
_entity.type
_entity.pdbx_description
1 polymer ?
#
loop_
_entity_poly.entity_id
_entity_poly.type
_entity_poly.pdbx_seq_one_letter_code
_entity_poly.pdbx_strand_id
1 'polypeptide(L)'
;MTQIHRSPVFRFPSRPDMKKTLLPLSALLGLLLCDSALAATPVSAPGKVFKDCKDCPEMVVLPAGTFTMGAPEEELGRQPDEGPLHDVTFAKPF
;
A
#
# COMPACT_ATOMS: atom_id res chain seq x y z
N MET A 1 -64.91 58.64 0.11
CA MET A 1 -63.69 58.52 -0.71
C MET A 1 -62.72 57.67 0.11
N THR A 2 -62.30 56.47 -0.28
CA THR A 2 -61.77 56.05 -1.58
C THR A 2 -61.92 54.53 -1.72
N GLN A 3 -62.36 54.10 -2.91
CA GLN A 3 -62.14 52.78 -3.49
C GLN A 3 -60.65 52.40 -3.44
N ILE A 4 -60.32 51.10 -3.29
CA ILE A 4 -59.18 50.42 -3.96
C ILE A 4 -59.18 48.91 -3.60
N HIS A 5 -59.60 48.13 -4.60
CA HIS A 5 -59.03 46.89 -5.12
C HIS A 5 -58.75 45.62 -4.29
N ARG A 6 -59.39 44.55 -4.81
CA ARG A 6 -58.80 43.28 -5.30
C ARG A 6 -58.77 42.06 -4.37
N SER A 7 -59.64 41.12 -4.79
CA SER A 7 -59.40 39.70 -5.04
C SER A 7 -60.05 38.73 -4.04
N PRO A 8 -60.92 37.81 -4.51
CA PRO A 8 -61.44 36.74 -3.69
C PRO A 8 -60.46 35.58 -3.61
N VAL A 9 -60.39 35.01 -2.42
CA VAL A 9 -60.33 33.57 -2.13
C VAL A 9 -59.18 32.79 -2.75
N PHE A 10 -58.19 32.44 -1.91
CA PHE A 10 -57.65 31.09 -1.89
C PHE A 10 -57.46 30.63 -0.45
N ARG A 11 -58.45 29.87 0.03
CA ARG A 11 -58.39 29.18 1.31
C ARG A 11 -57.57 27.91 1.11
N PHE A 12 -56.28 27.97 1.45
CA PHE A 12 -55.43 26.78 1.50
C PHE A 12 -55.76 25.96 2.76
N PRO A 13 -56.08 24.66 2.63
CA PRO A 13 -56.18 23.79 3.79
C PRO A 13 -54.78 23.53 4.36
N SER A 14 -54.65 23.70 5.67
CA SER A 14 -53.46 23.36 6.45
C SER A 14 -53.09 21.89 6.23
N ARG A 15 -51.92 21.62 5.67
CA ARG A 15 -51.39 20.26 5.64
C ARG A 15 -50.76 19.93 7.00
N PRO A 16 -51.08 18.76 7.58
CA PRO A 16 -50.55 18.35 8.87
C PRO A 16 -49.08 17.94 8.77
N ASP A 17 -48.39 18.20 9.87
CA ASP A 17 -46.97 17.97 10.15
C ASP A 17 -46.54 16.51 9.89
N MET A 18 -45.70 16.31 8.87
CA MET A 18 -45.22 14.99 8.44
C MET A 18 -43.85 14.68 9.06
N LYS A 19 -43.92 14.44 10.37
CA LYS A 19 -42.93 13.74 11.19
C LYS A 19 -42.46 12.42 10.56
N LYS A 20 -41.14 12.34 10.34
CA LYS A 20 -40.23 11.20 10.59
C LYS A 20 -40.69 9.80 10.15
N THR A 21 -40.07 9.27 9.08
CA THR A 21 -39.70 7.83 8.92
C THR A 21 -38.96 7.67 7.60
N LEU A 22 -37.63 7.51 7.59
CA LEU A 22 -36.86 6.27 7.84
C LEU A 22 -36.34 5.71 6.49
N LEU A 23 -35.17 6.22 6.09
CA LEU A 23 -34.17 5.51 5.26
C LEU A 23 -33.75 4.24 6.04
N PRO A 24 -33.54 3.05 5.44
CA PRO A 24 -32.32 2.82 4.64
C PRO A 24 -32.41 1.68 3.59
N LEU A 25 -32.31 1.97 2.28
CA LEU A 25 -32.12 0.94 1.23
C LEU A 25 -30.81 1.10 0.44
N SER A 26 -29.89 1.95 0.90
CA SER A 26 -28.60 2.18 0.21
C SER A 26 -27.45 1.33 0.78
N ALA A 27 -27.64 0.64 1.90
CA ALA A 27 -26.54 0.06 2.67
C ALA A 27 -26.07 -1.34 2.24
N LEU A 28 -26.57 -1.91 1.12
CA LEU A 28 -26.22 -3.28 0.71
C LEU A 28 -25.31 -3.40 -0.52
N LEU A 29 -25.07 -2.31 -1.28
CA LEU A 29 -24.19 -2.35 -2.46
C LEU A 29 -22.73 -1.99 -2.16
N GLY A 30 -22.43 -1.51 -0.95
CA GLY A 30 -21.07 -1.09 -0.55
C GLY A 30 -20.15 -2.22 -0.08
N LEU A 31 -20.65 -3.46 0.07
CA LEU A 31 -19.90 -4.56 0.68
C LEU A 31 -19.04 -5.40 -0.28
N LEU A 32 -18.93 -5.04 -1.57
CA LEU A 32 -18.23 -5.87 -2.58
C LEU A 32 -16.89 -5.32 -3.10
N LEU A 33 -16.30 -4.30 -2.46
CA LEU A 33 -15.07 -3.63 -2.96
C LEU A 33 -13.88 -3.62 -1.97
N CYS A 34 -13.90 -4.43 -0.90
CA CYS A 34 -12.80 -4.50 0.08
C CYS A 34 -12.02 -5.83 -0.01
N ASP A 35 -11.48 -6.15 -1.17
CA ASP A 35 -10.54 -7.24 -1.41
C ASP A 35 -9.59 -6.75 -2.50
N SER A 36 -8.27 -6.57 -2.36
CA SER A 36 -7.31 -6.97 -1.34
C SER A 36 -6.09 -6.04 -1.45
N ALA A 37 -5.76 -5.30 -0.39
CA ALA A 37 -4.49 -4.58 -0.29
C ALA A 37 -3.44 -5.57 0.23
N LEU A 38 -2.83 -6.35 -0.67
CA LEU A 38 -1.63 -7.10 -0.32
C LEU A 38 -0.50 -6.07 -0.11
N ALA A 39 -0.27 -5.70 1.15
CA ALA A 39 0.88 -4.91 1.54
C ALA A 39 2.15 -5.72 1.24
N ALA A 40 2.65 -5.60 0.02
CA ALA A 40 3.98 -6.06 -0.33
C ALA A 40 4.96 -5.23 0.52
N THR A 41 5.65 -5.88 1.46
CA THR A 41 6.77 -5.25 2.17
C THR A 41 7.72 -4.70 1.10
N PRO A 42 8.09 -3.40 1.13
CA PRO A 42 9.00 -2.86 0.14
C PRO A 42 10.35 -3.56 0.31
N VAL A 43 10.64 -4.50 -0.58
CA VAL A 43 11.98 -5.06 -0.71
C VAL A 43 12.85 -3.91 -1.15
N SER A 44 13.82 -3.53 -0.32
CA SER A 44 14.72 -2.44 -0.67
C SER A 44 15.40 -2.76 -2.00
N ALA A 45 15.42 -1.79 -2.91
CA ALA A 45 16.01 -1.99 -4.22
C ALA A 45 17.49 -2.39 -4.08
N PRO A 46 17.98 -3.39 -4.83
CA PRO A 46 19.40 -3.70 -4.86
C PRO A 46 20.25 -2.47 -5.17
N GLY A 47 21.40 -2.34 -4.52
CA GLY A 47 22.28 -1.17 -4.60
C GLY A 47 21.83 0.03 -3.77
N LYS A 48 20.69 -0.04 -3.07
CA LYS A 48 20.27 1.02 -2.14
C LYS A 48 21.20 1.04 -0.93
N VAL A 49 21.86 2.19 -0.72
CA VAL A 49 22.64 2.48 0.48
C VAL A 49 21.71 3.05 1.57
N PHE A 50 21.82 2.58 2.80
CA PHE A 50 21.04 3.05 3.94
C PHE A 50 21.82 3.00 5.26
N LYS A 51 21.34 3.72 6.27
CA LYS A 51 21.85 3.69 7.65
C LYS A 51 20.68 3.52 8.60
N ASP A 52 20.80 2.59 9.54
CA ASP A 52 19.75 2.34 10.54
C ASP A 52 19.77 3.36 11.69
N CYS A 53 20.95 3.92 11.99
CA CYS A 53 21.12 4.94 13.01
C CYS A 53 22.25 5.91 12.67
N LYS A 54 22.37 7.01 13.44
CA LYS A 54 23.37 8.07 13.19
C LYS A 54 24.81 7.53 13.18
N ASP A 55 25.11 6.67 14.14
CA ASP A 55 26.45 6.12 14.39
C ASP A 55 26.64 4.70 13.83
N CYS A 56 25.63 4.16 13.15
CA CYS A 56 25.67 2.86 12.48
C CYS A 56 26.48 2.95 11.17
N PRO A 57 27.07 1.85 10.70
CA PRO A 57 27.71 1.81 9.38
C PRO A 57 26.67 2.00 8.26
N GLU A 58 27.16 2.43 7.10
CA GLU A 58 26.39 2.41 5.86
C GLU A 58 26.30 0.97 5.34
N MET A 59 25.08 0.53 5.05
CA MET A 59 24.78 -0.78 4.50
C MET A 59 24.27 -0.62 3.07
N VAL A 60 24.56 -1.58 2.20
CA VAL A 60 24.03 -1.64 0.84
C VAL A 60 23.27 -2.94 0.64
N VAL A 61 22.12 -2.85 -0.01
CA VAL A 61 21.33 -4.05 -0.30
C VAL A 61 21.94 -4.80 -1.47
N LEU A 62 22.31 -6.06 -1.27
CA LEU A 62 22.77 -6.95 -2.33
C LEU A 62 21.57 -7.71 -2.93
N PRO A 63 21.56 -7.94 -4.26
CA PRO A 63 20.46 -8.65 -4.91
C PRO A 63 20.43 -10.13 -4.52
N ALA A 64 19.25 -10.74 -4.64
CA ALA A 64 19.16 -12.20 -4.71
C ALA A 64 19.91 -12.71 -5.95
N GLY A 65 20.50 -13.89 -5.86
CA GLY A 65 21.27 -14.46 -6.96
C GLY A 65 22.09 -15.67 -6.55
N THR A 66 22.81 -16.21 -7.53
CA THR A 66 23.76 -17.31 -7.34
C THR A 66 25.14 -16.84 -7.76
N PHE A 67 26.16 -17.20 -6.99
CA PHE A 67 27.55 -17.01 -7.36
C PHE A 67 28.37 -18.24 -6.98
N THR A 68 29.48 -18.47 -7.67
CA THR A 68 30.40 -19.56 -7.35
C THR A 68 31.41 -19.08 -6.31
N MET A 69 31.41 -19.73 -5.15
CA MET A 69 32.31 -19.45 -4.04
C MET A 69 33.51 -20.42 -4.05
N GLY A 70 34.70 -19.88 -3.76
CA GLY A 70 35.97 -20.60 -3.70
C GLY A 70 37.00 -20.01 -4.67
N ALA A 71 38.20 -20.60 -4.71
CA ALA A 71 39.27 -20.22 -5.63
C ALA A 71 39.61 -21.38 -6.60
N PRO A 72 39.85 -21.09 -7.90
CA PRO A 72 40.29 -22.09 -8.87
C PRO A 72 41.68 -22.63 -8.53
N GLU A 73 41.96 -23.87 -8.95
CA GLU A 73 43.20 -24.58 -8.57
C GLU A 73 44.46 -23.86 -9.05
N GLU A 74 44.38 -23.13 -10.16
CA GLU A 74 45.48 -22.39 -10.77
C GLU A 74 45.68 -20.97 -10.20
N GLU A 75 44.87 -20.55 -9.24
CA GLU A 75 45.02 -19.22 -8.63
C GLU A 75 46.28 -19.14 -7.76
N LEU A 76 47.15 -18.19 -8.10
CA LEU A 76 48.37 -17.93 -7.32
C LEU A 76 48.02 -17.48 -5.90
N GLY A 77 48.46 -18.25 -4.91
CA GLY A 77 48.25 -17.93 -3.49
C GLY A 77 47.04 -18.60 -2.86
N ARG A 78 46.29 -19.41 -3.62
CA ARG A 78 45.18 -20.23 -3.11
C ARG A 78 45.62 -21.07 -1.90
N GLN A 79 44.84 -20.99 -0.82
CA GLN A 79 45.00 -21.87 0.33
C GLN A 79 44.23 -23.21 0.15
N PRO A 80 44.65 -24.29 0.82
CA PRO A 80 44.03 -25.61 0.67
C PRO A 80 42.54 -25.66 1.01
N ASP A 81 42.05 -24.75 1.86
CA ASP A 81 40.68 -24.66 2.35
C ASP A 81 39.74 -23.79 1.50
N GLU A 82 40.24 -23.16 0.44
CA GLU A 82 39.44 -22.30 -0.45
C GLU A 82 38.68 -23.08 -1.54
N GLY A 83 38.67 -24.41 -1.49
CA GLY A 83 37.94 -25.26 -2.43
C GLY A 83 37.05 -26.29 -1.75
N PRO A 84 36.21 -26.99 -2.52
CA PRO A 84 36.02 -26.85 -3.97
C PRO A 84 35.21 -25.60 -4.32
N LEU A 85 35.33 -25.15 -5.58
CA LEU A 85 34.38 -24.19 -6.15
C LEU A 85 32.96 -24.77 -6.07
N HIS A 86 32.02 -24.02 -5.50
CA HIS A 86 30.63 -24.46 -5.36
C HIS A 86 29.67 -23.28 -5.44
N ASP A 87 28.46 -23.54 -5.92
CA ASP A 87 27.44 -22.50 -6.07
C ASP A 87 26.75 -22.18 -4.74
N VAL A 88 26.63 -20.89 -4.44
CA VAL A 88 25.91 -20.37 -3.29
C VAL A 88 24.76 -19.49 -3.79
N THR A 89 23.53 -19.83 -3.38
CA THR A 89 22.32 -19.12 -3.79
C THR A 89 21.70 -18.36 -2.63
N PHE A 90 21.54 -17.04 -2.79
CA PHE A 90 20.74 -16.20 -1.92
C PHE A 90 19.34 -16.03 -2.50
N ALA A 91 18.34 -16.63 -1.84
CA ALA A 91 16.95 -16.59 -2.31
C ALA A 91 16.30 -15.20 -2.19
N LYS A 92 16.88 -14.31 -1.38
CA LYS A 92 16.33 -12.97 -1.10
C LYS A 92 17.46 -11.93 -1.06
N PRO A 93 17.16 -10.67 -1.41
CA PRO A 93 18.07 -9.56 -1.16
C PRO A 93 18.32 -9.39 0.35
N PHE A 94 19.51 -8.91 0.71
CA PHE A 94 19.93 -8.65 2.09
C PHE A 94 20.74 -7.37 2.20
#